data_AF-B7P981-F1
#
_entry.id   AF-B7P981-F1
#
_cell.length_a   1.000
_cell.length_b   1.000
_cell.length_c   1.000
_cell.angle_alpha   90.00
_cell.angle_beta   90.00
_cell.angle_gamma   90.00
#
_symmetry.space_group_name_H-M   'P 1'
#
loop_
_entity.id
_entity.type
_entity.pdbx_description
1 polymer ?
#
loop_
_entity_poly.entity_id
_entity_poly.type
_entity_poly.pdbx_seq_one_letter_code
_entity_poly.pdbx_strand_id
1 'polypeptide(L)'
;MGIQGLLPFVKKACREVHIKEFSGGTAAVDTYCWLHKGAFSCAERLAKGEKTDGQRETNRQKAKQFLIEGRIKEARECYQRAVDITPEMALDLIKECRRRGIDYIVAPYEADAQLAYLTQRGLADVVITEDSDLILFGCEKVVFKMDQGGFGTLYERSAIGKCLGNC
;
A
#
# COMPACT_ATOMS: atom_id res chain seq x y z
N MET A 1 -3.50 -4.72 -6.53
CA MET A 1 -2.83 -5.13 -7.79
C MET A 1 -1.52 -5.79 -7.40
N GLY A 2 -0.75 -6.27 -8.37
CA GLY A 2 0.53 -6.91 -8.12
C GLY A 2 0.75 -8.14 -8.99
N ILE A 3 2.00 -8.45 -9.27
CA ILE A 3 2.38 -9.65 -10.02
C ILE A 3 2.11 -10.90 -9.18
N GLN A 4 1.16 -11.71 -9.64
CA GLN A 4 0.78 -12.94 -8.97
C GLN A 4 1.98 -13.89 -8.85
N GLY A 5 2.28 -14.31 -7.62
CA GLY A 5 3.38 -15.23 -7.33
C GLY A 5 4.76 -14.59 -7.16
N LEU A 6 4.90 -13.26 -7.34
CA LEU A 6 6.19 -12.58 -7.22
C LEU A 6 6.80 -12.68 -5.81
N LEU A 7 6.06 -12.28 -4.77
CA LEU A 7 6.56 -12.36 -3.39
C LEU A 7 6.96 -13.79 -2.96
N PRO A 8 6.16 -14.84 -3.25
CA PRO A 8 6.61 -16.22 -3.06
C PRO A 8 7.91 -16.56 -3.79
N PHE A 9 8.07 -16.09 -5.03
CA PHE A 9 9.27 -16.33 -5.84
C PHE A 9 10.51 -15.64 -5.26
N VAL A 10 10.39 -14.37 -4.84
CA VAL A 10 11.50 -13.60 -4.26
C VAL A 10 11.74 -13.87 -2.77
N LYS A 11 11.07 -14.86 -2.17
CA LYS A 11 11.09 -15.09 -0.72
C LYS A 11 12.51 -15.23 -0.12
N LYS A 12 13.48 -15.80 -0.84
CA LYS A 12 14.88 -15.93 -0.35
C LYS A 12 15.65 -14.61 -0.31
N ALA A 13 15.14 -13.58 -0.99
CA ALA A 13 15.62 -12.21 -0.91
C ALA A 13 14.88 -11.39 0.16
N CYS A 14 13.95 -12.02 0.88
CA CYS A 14 13.15 -11.39 1.92
C CYS A 14 13.51 -11.92 3.32
N ARG A 15 13.39 -11.05 4.32
CA ARG A 15 13.49 -11.39 5.75
C ARG A 15 12.50 -10.57 6.57
N GLU A 16 12.19 -11.03 7.77
CA GLU A 16 11.44 -10.20 8.72
C GLU A 16 12.31 -9.04 9.21
N VAL A 17 11.68 -7.89 9.44
CA VAL A 17 12.35 -6.68 9.91
C VAL A 17 11.44 -5.89 10.85
N HIS A 18 12.05 -5.10 11.73
CA HIS A 18 11.38 -4.03 12.45
C HIS A 18 11.88 -2.68 11.93
N ILE A 19 11.00 -1.71 11.72
CA ILE A 19 11.33 -0.42 11.07
C ILE A 19 12.41 0.38 11.80
N LYS A 20 12.59 0.14 13.10
CA LYS A 20 13.71 0.69 13.91
C LYS A 20 15.10 0.40 13.33
N GLU A 21 15.29 -0.63 12.50
CA GLU A 21 16.56 -0.86 11.81
C GLU A 21 16.96 0.34 10.92
N PHE A 22 15.98 1.12 10.46
CA PHE A 22 16.17 2.33 9.63
C PHE A 22 16.12 3.63 10.44
N SER A 23 16.26 3.57 11.77
CA SER A 23 16.23 4.78 12.62
C SER A 23 17.34 5.76 12.23
N GLY A 24 16.99 7.03 12.09
CA GLY A 24 17.91 8.09 11.65
C GLY A 24 18.08 8.18 10.13
N GLY A 25 17.49 7.25 9.37
CA GLY A 25 17.38 7.34 7.92
C GLY A 25 16.07 7.97 7.44
N THR A 26 15.89 7.97 6.12
CA THR A 26 14.69 8.47 5.44
C THR A 26 13.91 7.30 4.83
N ALA A 27 12.62 7.21 5.14
CA ALA A 27 11.72 6.22 4.54
C ALA A 27 10.75 6.91 3.58
N ALA A 28 10.65 6.41 2.35
CA ALA A 28 9.61 6.81 1.41
C ALA A 28 8.39 5.89 1.60
N VAL A 29 7.20 6.46 1.71
CA VAL A 29 5.98 5.72 2.03
C VAL A 29 4.98 5.81 0.89
N ASP A 30 4.50 4.66 0.43
CA ASP A 30 3.29 4.59 -0.37
C ASP A 30 2.06 4.85 0.51
N THR A 31 1.64 6.11 0.52
CA THR A 31 0.54 6.57 1.37
C THR A 31 -0.82 6.05 0.93
N TYR A 32 -0.99 5.68 -0.34
CA TYR A 32 -2.29 5.26 -0.86
C TYR A 32 -2.71 3.91 -0.26
N CYS A 33 -1.74 3.01 -0.09
CA CYS A 33 -1.91 1.74 0.61
C CYS A 33 -2.48 1.93 2.02
N TRP A 34 -1.99 2.93 2.77
CA TRP A 34 -2.46 3.21 4.13
C TRP A 34 -3.78 3.96 4.15
N LEU A 35 -4.01 4.89 3.21
CA LEU A 35 -5.26 5.61 3.10
C LEU A 35 -6.41 4.64 2.79
N HIS A 36 -6.16 3.65 1.92
CA HIS A 36 -7.09 2.56 1.63
C HIS A 36 -7.37 1.66 2.85
N LYS A 37 -6.33 1.24 3.59
CA LYS A 37 -6.50 0.48 4.83
C LYS A 37 -7.27 1.27 5.90
N GLY A 38 -7.00 2.57 6.04
CA GLY A 38 -7.70 3.46 6.98
C GLY A 38 -9.19 3.60 6.65
N ALA A 39 -9.50 3.72 5.36
CA ALA A 39 -10.87 3.80 4.86
C ALA A 39 -11.71 2.55 5.15
N PHE A 40 -11.10 1.39 5.41
CA PHE A 40 -11.84 0.17 5.79
C PHE A 40 -12.62 0.29 7.09
N SER A 41 -12.17 1.15 8.02
CA SER A 41 -12.87 1.42 9.28
C SER A 41 -14.22 2.13 9.06
N CYS A 42 -14.36 2.86 7.95
CA CYS A 42 -15.53 3.63 7.57
C CYS A 42 -16.08 3.23 6.19
N ALA A 43 -15.75 2.03 5.70
CA ALA A 43 -16.03 1.58 4.34
C ALA A 43 -17.51 1.67 3.96
N GLU A 44 -18.42 1.31 4.87
CA GLU A 44 -19.86 1.41 4.64
C GLU A 44 -20.33 2.86 4.43
N ARG A 45 -19.77 3.82 5.19
CA ARG A 45 -20.12 5.24 5.08
C ARG A 45 -19.59 5.84 3.79
N LEU A 46 -18.33 5.55 3.46
CA LEU A 46 -17.69 6.00 2.21
C LEU A 46 -18.40 5.40 0.98
N ALA A 47 -18.75 4.12 1.05
CA ALA A 47 -19.42 3.44 -0.05
C ALA A 47 -20.86 3.91 -0.32
N LYS A 48 -21.48 4.68 0.58
CA LYS A 48 -22.84 5.22 0.39
C LYS A 48 -22.86 6.63 -0.24
N GLY A 49 -21.72 7.32 -0.35
CA GLY A 49 -21.67 8.76 -0.64
C GLY A 49 -21.34 9.18 -2.08
N GLU A 50 -20.87 8.29 -2.97
CA GLU A 50 -20.20 8.74 -4.22
C GLU A 50 -20.59 7.96 -5.49
N LYS A 51 -20.38 8.54 -6.68
CA LYS A 51 -20.44 7.80 -7.95
C LYS A 51 -19.13 7.03 -8.13
N THR A 52 -19.19 5.73 -8.42
CA THR A 52 -18.00 4.86 -8.56
C THR A 52 -18.01 4.10 -9.88
N ASP A 53 -16.88 3.50 -10.24
CA ASP A 53 -16.79 2.56 -11.35
C ASP A 53 -17.76 1.36 -11.23
N GLY A 54 -17.99 0.66 -12.34
CA GLY A 54 -18.98 -0.42 -12.41
C GLY A 54 -18.68 -1.62 -11.51
N GLN A 55 -17.40 -1.90 -11.21
CA GLN A 55 -17.03 -3.02 -10.35
C GLN A 55 -17.28 -2.71 -8.87
N ARG A 56 -17.00 -1.47 -8.45
CA ARG A 56 -17.29 -0.95 -7.11
C ARG A 56 -18.79 -0.80 -6.89
N GLU A 57 -19.53 -0.34 -7.89
CA GLU A 57 -20.99 -0.28 -7.82
C GLU A 57 -21.59 -1.69 -7.63
N THR A 58 -21.09 -2.68 -8.36
CA THR A 58 -21.49 -4.09 -8.18
C THR A 58 -21.21 -4.57 -6.75
N ASN A 59 -20.04 -4.23 -6.20
CA ASN A 59 -19.70 -4.57 -4.82
C ASN A 59 -20.61 -3.87 -3.80
N ARG A 60 -21.03 -2.61 -4.05
CA ARG A 60 -22.01 -1.90 -3.20
C ARG A 60 -23.37 -2.56 -3.23
N GLN A 61 -23.85 -2.96 -4.40
CA GLN A 61 -25.13 -3.66 -4.54
C GLN A 61 -25.11 -5.00 -3.82
N LYS A 62 -24.04 -5.80 -4.00
CA LYS A 62 -23.84 -7.05 -3.25
C LYS A 62 -23.77 -6.83 -1.74
N ALA A 63 -23.08 -5.78 -1.30
CA ALA A 63 -22.99 -5.45 0.12
C ALA A 63 -24.38 -5.13 0.72
N LYS A 64 -25.20 -4.34 0.01
CA LYS A 64 -26.58 -4.05 0.41
C LYS A 64 -27.44 -5.31 0.48
N GLN A 65 -27.29 -6.21 -0.49
CA GLN A 65 -28.02 -7.48 -0.50
C GLN A 65 -27.63 -8.36 0.69
N PHE A 66 -26.34 -8.52 0.96
CA PHE A 66 -25.87 -9.27 2.13
C PHE A 66 -26.31 -8.66 3.47
N LEU A 67 -26.44 -7.33 3.57
CA LEU A 67 -27.04 -6.70 4.75
C LEU A 67 -28.50 -7.09 4.95
N ILE A 68 -29.31 -7.08 3.87
CA ILE A 68 -30.71 -7.50 3.93
C ILE A 68 -30.84 -8.97 4.36
N GLU A 69 -29.90 -9.81 3.92
CA GLU A 69 -29.82 -11.23 4.28
C GLU A 69 -29.23 -11.50 5.68
N GLY A 70 -28.83 -10.46 6.44
CA GLY A 70 -28.18 -10.62 7.74
C GLY A 70 -26.75 -11.15 7.68
N ARG A 71 -26.15 -11.23 6.48
CA ARG A 71 -24.78 -11.70 6.21
C ARG A 71 -23.77 -10.56 6.40
N ILE A 72 -23.61 -10.15 7.64
CA ILE A 72 -22.84 -8.94 8.01
C ILE A 72 -21.37 -9.03 7.59
N LYS A 73 -20.74 -10.20 7.71
CA LYS A 73 -19.32 -10.38 7.38
C LYS A 73 -19.08 -10.17 5.88
N GLU A 74 -19.86 -10.82 5.03
CA GLU A 74 -19.75 -10.72 3.58
C GLU A 74 -20.12 -9.33 3.08
N ALA A 75 -21.13 -8.69 3.69
CA ALA A 75 -21.46 -7.30 3.41
C ALA A 75 -20.26 -6.37 3.64
N ARG A 76 -19.57 -6.53 4.78
CA ARG A 76 -18.40 -5.73 5.14
C ARG A 76 -17.26 -5.90 4.13
N GLU A 77 -16.97 -7.12 3.71
CA GLU A 77 -15.94 -7.39 2.69
C GLU A 77 -16.28 -6.77 1.34
N CYS A 78 -17.56 -6.82 0.92
CA CYS A 78 -18.01 -6.16 -0.29
C CYS A 78 -17.89 -4.63 -0.20
N TYR A 79 -18.22 -4.02 0.96
CA TYR A 79 -18.01 -2.58 1.15
C TYR A 79 -16.55 -2.19 1.10
N GLN A 80 -15.64 -2.97 1.69
CA GLN A 80 -14.19 -2.70 1.62
C GLN A 80 -13.69 -2.71 0.17
N ARG A 81 -14.19 -3.62 -0.67
CA ARG A 81 -13.86 -3.67 -2.11
C ARG A 81 -14.54 -2.58 -2.94
N ALA A 82 -15.45 -1.81 -2.34
CA ALA A 82 -16.17 -0.71 -2.97
C ALA A 82 -15.71 0.68 -2.52
N VAL A 83 -14.72 0.73 -1.62
CA VAL A 83 -14.09 1.98 -1.19
C VAL A 83 -13.35 2.57 -2.37
N ASP A 84 -13.58 3.86 -2.60
CA ASP A 84 -12.74 4.69 -3.44
C ASP A 84 -11.96 5.66 -2.56
N ILE A 85 -10.76 6.02 -2.99
CA ILE A 85 -9.94 7.01 -2.31
C ILE A 85 -9.99 8.27 -3.15
N THR A 86 -10.64 9.31 -2.60
CA THR A 86 -10.88 10.53 -3.35
C THR A 86 -9.72 11.52 -3.26
N PRO A 87 -9.62 12.46 -4.22
CA PRO A 87 -8.67 13.57 -4.13
C PRO A 87 -8.79 14.36 -2.82
N GLU A 88 -10.01 14.51 -2.27
CA GLU A 88 -10.26 15.19 -1.01
C GLU A 88 -9.64 14.44 0.17
N MET A 89 -9.76 13.12 0.21
CA MET A 89 -9.12 12.29 1.23
C MET A 89 -7.60 12.41 1.19
N ALA A 90 -7.01 12.39 -0.03
CA ALA A 90 -5.58 12.60 -0.20
C ALA A 90 -5.15 14.02 0.23
N LEU A 91 -5.94 15.04 -0.10
CA LEU A 91 -5.69 16.42 0.31
C LEU A 91 -5.72 16.59 1.84
N ASP A 92 -6.65 15.94 2.53
CA ASP A 92 -6.72 16.00 3.99
C ASP A 92 -5.51 15.33 4.66
N LEU A 93 -5.02 14.22 4.09
CA LEU A 93 -3.75 13.62 4.51
C LEU A 93 -2.58 14.59 4.30
N ILE A 94 -2.50 15.25 3.14
CA ILE A 94 -1.46 16.24 2.83
C ILE A 94 -1.47 17.41 3.82
N LYS A 95 -2.65 17.93 4.16
CA LYS A 95 -2.80 19.01 5.16
C LYS A 95 -2.25 18.57 6.51
N GLU A 96 -2.55 17.34 6.93
CA GLU A 96 -2.07 16.80 8.20
C GLU A 96 -0.55 16.56 8.19
N CYS A 97 0.02 16.06 7.08
CA CYS A 97 1.46 15.97 6.90
C CYS A 97 2.13 17.34 7.08
N ARG A 98 1.63 18.38 6.39
CA ARG A 98 2.13 19.76 6.53
C ARG A 98 2.06 20.25 7.97
N ARG A 99 0.94 20.02 8.67
CA ARG A 99 0.76 20.43 10.07
C ARG A 99 1.77 19.77 11.01
N ARG A 100 2.17 18.53 10.72
CA ARG A 100 3.16 17.77 11.50
C ARG A 100 4.61 17.99 11.07
N GLY A 101 4.84 18.78 10.02
CA GLY A 101 6.18 18.94 9.44
C GLY A 101 6.71 17.67 8.80
N ILE A 102 5.82 16.83 8.25
CA ILE A 102 6.18 15.63 7.49
C ILE A 102 6.20 16.00 6.01
N ASP A 103 7.33 15.76 5.35
CA ASP A 103 7.48 16.01 3.92
C ASP A 103 6.56 15.10 3.10
N TYR A 104 6.04 15.64 2.00
CA TYR A 104 5.20 14.90 1.07
C TYR A 104 5.50 15.31 -0.37
N ILE A 105 5.32 14.37 -1.29
CA ILE A 105 5.44 14.57 -2.73
C ILE A 105 4.21 13.94 -3.37
N VAL A 106 3.54 14.67 -4.26
CA VAL A 106 2.52 14.10 -5.15
C VAL A 106 3.25 13.65 -6.41
N ALA A 107 3.24 12.35 -6.69
CA ALA A 107 3.82 11.82 -7.91
C ALA A 107 3.10 12.41 -9.14
N PRO A 108 3.82 12.70 -10.24
CA PRO A 108 3.18 13.21 -11.46
C PRO A 108 2.22 12.19 -12.10
N TYR A 109 2.44 10.90 -11.81
CA TYR A 109 1.63 9.76 -12.24
C TYR A 109 1.56 8.73 -11.10
N GLU A 110 1.95 7.47 -11.33
CA GLU A 110 1.96 6.43 -10.32
C GLU A 110 3.06 6.65 -9.26
N ALA A 111 2.72 6.36 -8.01
CA ALA A 111 3.64 6.48 -6.88
C ALA A 111 4.82 5.49 -7.00
N ASP A 112 4.61 4.34 -7.63
CA ASP A 112 5.58 3.27 -7.82
C ASP A 112 6.89 3.77 -8.43
N ALA A 113 6.80 4.47 -9.56
CA ALA A 113 7.95 5.06 -10.24
C ALA A 113 8.62 6.16 -9.41
N GLN A 114 7.83 6.97 -8.70
CA GLN A 114 8.35 8.05 -7.86
C GLN A 114 9.11 7.49 -6.65
N LEU A 115 8.58 6.46 -5.98
CA LEU A 115 9.21 5.77 -4.86
C LEU A 115 10.51 5.09 -5.28
N ALA A 116 10.50 4.41 -6.43
CA ALA A 116 11.71 3.81 -6.99
C ALA A 116 12.77 4.86 -7.30
N TYR A 117 12.39 5.97 -7.91
CA TYR A 117 13.30 7.09 -8.16
C TYR A 117 13.95 7.62 -6.88
N LEU A 118 13.16 7.82 -5.81
CA LEU A 118 13.68 8.33 -4.53
C LEU A 118 14.75 7.40 -3.94
N THR A 119 14.52 6.08 -3.97
CA THR A 119 15.51 5.11 -3.46
C THR A 119 16.76 5.02 -4.33
N GLN A 120 16.60 4.97 -5.66
CA GLN A 120 17.72 4.88 -6.60
C GLN A 120 18.63 6.12 -6.57
N ARG A 121 18.08 7.29 -6.19
CA ARG A 121 18.83 8.53 -6.01
C ARG A 121 19.42 8.71 -4.61
N GLY A 122 19.19 7.76 -3.70
CA GLY A 122 19.63 7.87 -2.30
C GLY A 122 18.91 8.96 -1.51
N LEU A 123 17.72 9.39 -1.97
CA LEU A 123 16.86 10.33 -1.25
C LEU A 123 16.01 9.63 -0.18
N ALA A 124 15.84 8.31 -0.30
CA ALA A 124 15.23 7.46 0.70
C ALA A 124 16.04 6.16 0.84
N ASP A 125 16.25 5.72 2.07
CA ASP A 125 16.98 4.50 2.40
C ASP A 125 16.12 3.24 2.23
N VAL A 126 14.81 3.39 2.31
CA VAL A 126 13.83 2.30 2.25
C VAL A 126 12.48 2.79 1.76
N VAL A 127 11.76 1.94 1.02
CA VAL A 127 10.35 2.15 0.66
C VAL A 127 9.44 1.30 1.55
N ILE A 128 8.33 1.86 2.02
CA ILE A 128 7.27 1.13 2.72
C ILE A 128 6.04 1.11 1.83
N THR A 129 5.59 -0.08 1.43
CA THR A 129 4.41 -0.26 0.57
C THR A 129 3.78 -1.65 0.78
N GLU A 130 2.59 -1.87 0.27
CA GLU A 130 2.00 -3.21 0.12
C GLU A 130 2.17 -3.77 -1.29
N ASP A 131 2.58 -2.93 -2.26
CA ASP A 131 2.67 -3.32 -3.67
C ASP A 131 4.04 -3.91 -3.99
N SER A 132 4.04 -5.19 -4.38
CA SER A 132 5.26 -5.91 -4.76
C SER A 132 5.85 -5.45 -6.08
N ASP A 133 5.11 -4.68 -6.89
CA ASP A 133 5.55 -4.25 -8.21
C ASP A 133 6.75 -3.29 -8.13
N LEU A 134 6.97 -2.63 -6.98
CA LEU A 134 8.17 -1.84 -6.68
C LEU A 134 9.49 -2.61 -6.83
N ILE A 135 9.46 -3.95 -6.73
CA ILE A 135 10.62 -4.80 -7.01
C ILE A 135 11.07 -4.62 -8.48
N LEU A 136 10.13 -4.57 -9.42
CA LEU A 136 10.43 -4.43 -10.84
C LEU A 136 10.93 -3.04 -11.21
N PHE A 137 10.47 -2.00 -10.50
CA PHE A 137 11.01 -0.66 -10.67
C PHE A 137 12.45 -0.51 -10.15
N GLY A 138 12.99 -1.54 -9.48
CA GLY A 138 14.38 -1.60 -9.06
C GLY A 138 14.65 -0.86 -7.75
N CYS A 139 13.70 -0.87 -6.81
CA CYS A 139 13.96 -0.42 -5.45
C CYS A 139 15.01 -1.28 -4.76
N GLU A 140 15.96 -0.65 -4.06
CA GLU A 140 17.04 -1.36 -3.37
C GLU A 140 16.55 -2.08 -2.10
N LYS A 141 15.72 -1.41 -1.30
CA LYS A 141 15.14 -1.94 -0.05
C LYS A 141 13.66 -1.58 0.03
N VAL A 142 12.83 -2.59 0.25
CA VAL A 142 11.37 -2.42 0.36
C VAL A 142 10.83 -3.19 1.56
N VAL A 143 10.12 -2.51 2.46
CA VAL A 143 9.40 -3.13 3.58
C VAL A 143 7.95 -3.32 3.16
N PHE A 144 7.58 -4.57 2.96
CA PHE A 144 6.23 -4.99 2.67
C PHE A 144 5.43 -5.30 3.94
N LYS A 145 4.12 -5.05 3.88
CA LYS A 145 3.15 -5.52 4.88
C LYS A 145 3.49 -5.09 6.30
N MET A 146 3.94 -3.84 6.46
CA MET A 146 4.30 -3.32 7.77
C MET A 146 3.04 -3.17 8.64
N ASP A 147 3.07 -3.75 9.84
CA ASP A 147 2.01 -3.62 10.82
C ASP A 147 2.12 -2.34 11.67
N GLN A 148 1.14 -2.12 12.56
CA GLN A 148 1.15 -0.97 13.47
C GLN A 148 2.26 -1.04 14.53
N GLY A 149 2.81 -2.22 14.79
CA GLY A 149 3.96 -2.42 15.67
C GLY A 149 5.29 -2.07 15.00
N GLY A 150 5.29 -1.86 13.67
CA GLY A 150 6.49 -1.56 12.88
C GLY A 150 7.21 -2.80 12.35
N PHE A 151 6.60 -4.00 12.46
CA PHE A 151 7.14 -5.22 11.88
C PHE A 151 6.65 -5.41 10.45
N GLY A 152 7.53 -5.87 9.57
CA GLY A 152 7.21 -6.14 8.17
C GLY A 152 8.17 -7.13 7.53
N THR A 153 8.03 -7.32 6.23
CA THR A 153 8.92 -8.15 5.41
C THR A 153 9.84 -7.24 4.59
N LEU A 154 11.13 -7.22 4.92
CA LEU A 154 12.13 -6.52 4.12
C LEU A 154 12.53 -7.37 2.92
N TYR A 155 12.42 -6.81 1.72
CA TYR A 155 13.10 -7.25 0.51
C TYR A 155 14.37 -6.43 0.29
N GLU A 156 15.46 -7.11 -0.07
CA GLU A 156 16.72 -6.48 -0.43
C GLU A 156 17.14 -6.92 -1.84
N ARG A 157 17.32 -5.96 -2.75
CA ARG A 157 17.71 -6.23 -4.14
C ARG A 157 19.02 -7.00 -4.24
N SER A 158 19.98 -6.69 -3.38
CA SER A 158 21.27 -7.39 -3.28
C SER A 158 21.13 -8.89 -3.05
N ALA A 159 20.02 -9.35 -2.46
CA ALA A 159 19.74 -10.74 -2.18
C ALA A 159 18.94 -11.45 -3.30
N ILE A 160 18.53 -10.76 -4.36
CA ILE A 160 17.70 -11.34 -5.43
C ILE A 160 18.38 -12.52 -6.14
N GLY A 161 19.71 -12.52 -6.23
CA GLY A 161 20.48 -13.64 -6.81
C GLY A 161 20.21 -14.98 -6.12
N LYS A 162 19.83 -14.98 -4.83
CA LYS A 162 19.46 -16.19 -4.08
C LYS A 162 18.19 -16.86 -4.63
N CYS A 163 17.36 -16.12 -5.38
CA CYS A 163 16.10 -16.58 -5.94
C CYS A 163 16.21 -17.10 -7.38
N LEU A 164 17.24 -16.69 -8.13
CA LEU A 164 17.32 -16.94 -9.58
C LEU A 164 17.99 -18.28 -9.95
N GLY A 165 18.37 -19.09 -8.96
CA GLY A 165 19.17 -20.31 -9.18
C GLY A 165 20.65 -19.96 -9.39
N ASN A 166 21.54 -20.96 -9.28
CA ASN A 166 22.97 -20.75 -9.56
C ASN A 166 23.13 -20.38 -11.04
N CYS A 167 23.45 -19.11 -11.31
CA CYS A 167 24.12 -18.71 -12.56
C CYS A 167 25.62 -18.78 -12.33
#